data_AF-A0A2P5FI57-F1
#
_entry.id   AF-A0A2P5FI57-F1
#
_cell.length_a   1.000
_cell.length_b   1.000
_cell.length_c   1.000
_cell.angle_alpha   90.00
_cell.angle_beta   90.00
_cell.angle_gamma   90.00
#
_symmetry.space_group_name_H-M   'P 1'
#
loop_
_entity.id
_entity.type
_entity.pdbx_description
1 polymer ?
#
loop_
_entity_poly.entity_id
_entity_poly.type
_entity_poly.pdbx_seq_one_letter_code
_entity_poly.pdbx_strand_id
1 'polypeptide(L)'
;MSPFHVAAKNGYVEIVEKLKTECPEIWELLTYNGQTALHIAVNSRKKNVVRHFLVRLDYSDVLLNKQDKDGNTPLHLATILQDYEILLLLLNDTRVQVNATNKNGLTPMDIISSCNKLEEYQKLEIVSKLTSLGASPDDQEDDKKSNGQQPLMKFLKFVLKPYSNINHGFLLKTATDIDMVLATLIATVTFAVAYQVPGGYQTSSDPKPGEPLLRKQLFFKSFIISDAVAFGLSSSTIFLQFLATVTTKRDKCVIFMKTAKVTLFYSIWAMVVAFASAIYLVLKSSNAIATVAACVCFVCFVAPVCFNWMIRYSFYIHPFLVTVVGTVVVFIVFPLLKYVLAHPRLVM
;
A
#
# COMPACT_ATOMS: atom_id res chain seq x y z
N MET A 1 -0.12 48.16 -1.45
CA MET A 1 -0.41 47.16 -0.38
C MET A 1 -1.18 47.90 0.71
N SER A 2 -2.42 47.53 0.99
CA SER A 2 -3.31 48.25 1.94
C SER A 2 -3.16 47.75 3.38
N PRO A 3 -3.67 48.47 4.40
CA PRO A 3 -3.68 48.01 5.79
C PRO A 3 -4.31 46.62 5.97
N PHE A 4 -5.34 46.30 5.17
CA PHE A 4 -5.98 44.98 5.15
C PHE A 4 -5.02 43.85 4.72
N HIS A 5 -4.20 44.10 3.70
CA HIS A 5 -3.16 43.15 3.27
C HIS A 5 -2.08 42.99 4.34
N VAL A 6 -1.70 44.06 5.04
CA VAL A 6 -0.69 44.01 6.12
C VAL A 6 -1.21 43.19 7.30
N ALA A 7 -2.47 43.39 7.70
CA ALA A 7 -3.11 42.60 8.74
C ALA A 7 -3.16 41.10 8.37
N ALA A 8 -3.55 40.78 7.13
CA ALA A 8 -3.55 39.41 6.62
C ALA A 8 -2.15 38.78 6.55
N LYS A 9 -1.13 39.54 6.11
CA LYS A 9 0.28 39.12 6.07
C LYS A 9 0.80 38.74 7.45
N ASN A 10 0.45 39.51 8.47
CA ASN A 10 0.95 39.31 9.83
C ASN A 10 0.13 38.30 10.65
N GLY A 11 -1.10 37.99 10.22
CA GLY A 11 -1.96 37.03 10.91
C GLY A 11 -2.93 37.67 11.91
N TYR A 12 -3.15 38.99 11.83
CA TYR A 12 -3.97 39.74 12.79
C TYR A 12 -5.45 39.65 12.45
N VAL A 13 -6.09 38.55 12.84
CA VAL A 13 -7.52 38.27 12.56
C VAL A 13 -8.44 39.39 13.07
N GLU A 14 -8.24 39.85 14.30
CA GLU A 14 -9.05 40.91 14.91
C GLU A 14 -8.98 42.23 14.12
N ILE A 15 -7.80 42.56 13.58
CA ILE A 15 -7.61 43.75 12.75
C ILE A 15 -8.28 43.55 11.38
N VAL A 16 -8.18 42.36 10.80
CA VAL A 16 -8.90 42.01 9.56
C VAL A 16 -10.41 42.17 9.74
N GLU A 17 -10.97 41.67 10.84
CA GLU A 17 -12.38 41.83 11.17
C GLU A 17 -12.77 43.30 11.37
N LYS A 18 -12.01 44.03 12.21
CA LYS A 18 -12.30 45.45 12.48
C LYS A 18 -12.26 46.29 11.21
N LEU A 19 -11.25 46.10 10.36
CA LEU A 19 -11.12 46.81 9.10
C LEU A 19 -12.26 46.50 8.12
N LYS A 20 -12.76 45.26 8.10
CA LYS A 20 -13.94 44.89 7.28
C LYS A 20 -15.21 45.57 7.79
N THR A 21 -15.41 45.60 9.11
CA THR A 21 -16.58 46.24 9.72
C THR A 21 -16.62 47.74 9.46
N GLU A 22 -15.48 48.42 9.59
CA GLU A 22 -15.36 49.87 9.36
C GLU A 22 -15.34 50.25 7.87
N CYS A 23 -14.83 49.36 7.01
CA CYS A 23 -14.72 49.57 5.57
C CYS A 23 -15.14 48.31 4.79
N PRO A 24 -16.44 48.15 4.49
CA PRO A 24 -16.97 46.93 3.86
C PRO A 24 -16.37 46.57 2.49
N GLU A 25 -15.86 47.53 1.74
CA GLU A 25 -15.27 47.34 0.39
C GLU A 25 -13.77 47.00 0.43
N ILE A 26 -13.14 47.00 1.62
CA ILE A 26 -11.67 46.92 1.74
C ILE A 26 -11.07 45.60 1.22
N TRP A 27 -11.89 44.54 1.12
CA TRP A 27 -11.47 43.22 0.64
C TRP A 27 -11.30 43.16 -0.88
N GLU A 28 -11.86 44.11 -1.64
CA GLU A 28 -11.70 44.19 -3.10
C GLU A 28 -10.35 44.74 -3.53
N LEU A 29 -9.65 45.44 -2.61
CA LEU A 29 -8.35 46.02 -2.90
C LEU A 29 -7.34 44.93 -3.25
N LEU A 30 -6.56 45.19 -4.30
CA LEU A 30 -5.51 44.29 -4.78
C LEU A 30 -4.13 44.89 -4.54
N THR A 31 -3.10 44.04 -4.42
CA THR A 31 -1.72 44.49 -4.47
C THR A 31 -1.28 44.82 -5.91
N TYR A 32 -0.06 45.34 -6.07
CA TYR A 32 0.54 45.55 -7.39
C TYR A 32 0.72 44.24 -8.18
N ASN A 33 0.65 43.07 -7.53
CA ASN A 33 0.67 41.75 -8.16
C ASN A 33 -0.72 41.20 -8.45
N GLY A 34 -1.79 42.00 -8.29
CA GLY A 34 -3.17 41.53 -8.44
C GLY A 34 -3.61 40.59 -7.33
N GLN A 35 -2.87 40.51 -6.22
CA GLN A 35 -3.14 39.59 -5.13
C GLN A 35 -4.17 40.18 -4.17
N THR A 36 -5.11 39.36 -3.72
CA THR A 36 -6.05 39.69 -2.64
C THR A 36 -5.40 39.48 -1.27
N ALA A 37 -6.07 39.93 -0.20
CA ALA A 37 -5.63 39.63 1.17
C ALA A 37 -5.54 38.12 1.47
N LEU A 38 -6.37 37.29 0.84
CA LEU A 38 -6.29 35.83 0.98
C LEU A 38 -5.02 35.26 0.34
N HIS A 39 -4.62 35.73 -0.85
CA HIS A 39 -3.33 35.34 -1.45
C HIS A 39 -2.17 35.68 -0.51
N ILE A 40 -2.20 36.87 0.10
CA ILE A 40 -1.17 37.31 1.03
C ILE A 40 -1.14 36.46 2.30
N ALA A 41 -2.31 36.08 2.84
CA ALA A 41 -2.42 35.19 3.99
C ALA A 41 -1.86 33.78 3.69
N VAL A 42 -2.19 33.22 2.51
CA VAL A 42 -1.66 31.94 2.03
C VAL A 42 -0.13 32.02 1.84
N ASN A 43 0.36 33.04 1.13
CA ASN A 43 1.79 33.24 0.89
C ASN A 43 2.60 33.44 2.18
N SER A 44 1.97 34.02 3.20
CA SER A 44 2.58 34.26 4.52
C SER A 44 2.30 33.13 5.52
N ARG A 45 1.68 32.03 5.06
CA ARG A 45 1.31 30.84 5.85
C ARG A 45 0.47 31.13 7.09
N LYS A 46 -0.40 32.15 7.02
CA LYS A 46 -1.26 32.60 8.14
C LYS A 46 -2.56 31.81 8.18
N LYS A 47 -2.47 30.56 8.63
CA LYS A 47 -3.58 29.60 8.74
C LYS A 47 -4.83 30.16 9.43
N ASN A 48 -4.65 30.90 10.53
CA ASN A 48 -5.76 31.49 11.28
C ASN A 48 -6.54 32.51 10.45
N VAL A 49 -5.85 33.32 9.65
CA VAL A 49 -6.50 34.29 8.74
C VAL A 49 -7.16 33.57 7.55
N VAL A 50 -6.51 32.54 7.00
CA VAL A 50 -7.12 31.72 5.93
C VAL A 50 -8.42 31.08 6.42
N ARG A 51 -8.40 30.43 7.59
CA ARG A 51 -9.59 29.86 8.22
C ARG A 51 -10.67 30.91 8.46
N HIS A 52 -10.27 32.09 8.94
CA HIS A 52 -11.20 33.20 9.16
C HIS A 52 -11.89 33.65 7.85
N PHE A 53 -11.16 33.75 6.74
CA PHE A 53 -11.72 34.08 5.44
C PHE A 53 -12.70 33.01 4.91
N LEU A 54 -12.49 31.73 5.25
CA LEU A 54 -13.36 30.63 4.81
C LEU A 54 -14.66 30.52 5.64
N VAL A 55 -14.58 30.69 6.96
CA VAL A 55 -15.74 30.49 7.87
C VAL A 55 -16.79 31.60 7.74
N ARG A 56 -16.38 32.84 7.46
CA ARG A 56 -17.30 33.97 7.30
C ARG A 56 -17.90 33.94 5.89
N LEU A 57 -19.15 33.51 5.77
CA LEU A 57 -19.90 33.47 4.50
C LEU A 57 -20.04 34.84 3.82
N ASP A 58 -19.84 35.94 4.55
CA ASP A 58 -19.89 37.32 4.03
C ASP A 58 -18.70 37.70 3.14
N TYR A 59 -17.76 36.78 2.87
CA TYR A 59 -16.73 36.99 1.86
C TYR A 59 -17.22 36.42 0.53
N SER A 60 -17.18 37.24 -0.52
CA SER A 60 -17.60 36.85 -1.87
C SER A 60 -16.78 35.66 -2.39
N ASP A 61 -17.43 34.76 -3.14
CA ASP A 61 -16.79 33.66 -3.90
C ASP A 61 -15.68 34.17 -4.82
N VAL A 62 -15.75 35.45 -5.21
CA VAL A 62 -14.72 36.15 -5.97
C VAL A 62 -13.38 36.16 -5.22
N LEU A 63 -13.36 36.34 -3.90
CA LEU A 63 -12.13 36.40 -3.11
C LEU A 63 -11.38 35.06 -3.11
N LEU A 64 -12.11 33.95 -3.04
CA LEU A 64 -11.56 32.59 -2.96
C LEU A 64 -10.93 32.13 -4.27
N ASN A 65 -11.45 32.64 -5.40
CA ASN A 65 -11.10 32.17 -6.74
C ASN A 65 -10.40 33.23 -7.60
N LYS A 66 -10.18 34.44 -7.06
CA LYS A 66 -9.48 35.51 -7.78
C LYS A 66 -8.11 35.00 -8.23
N GLN A 67 -7.75 35.29 -9.47
CA GLN A 67 -6.41 35.03 -9.97
C GLN A 67 -5.52 36.26 -9.77
N ASP A 68 -4.28 36.04 -9.36
CA ASP A 68 -3.25 37.07 -9.35
C ASP A 68 -2.69 37.34 -10.77
N LYS A 69 -1.67 38.20 -10.87
CA LYS A 69 -1.04 38.52 -12.16
C LYS A 69 -0.42 37.33 -12.87
N ASP A 70 -0.13 36.23 -12.20
CA ASP A 70 0.41 35.00 -12.81
C ASP A 70 -0.69 33.98 -13.11
N GLY A 71 -1.97 34.37 -12.92
CA GLY A 71 -3.11 33.47 -13.08
C GLY A 71 -3.30 32.54 -11.88
N ASN A 72 -2.50 32.66 -10.82
CA ASN A 72 -2.59 31.76 -9.68
C ASN A 72 -3.77 32.16 -8.80
N THR A 73 -4.62 31.19 -8.47
CA THR A 73 -5.61 31.33 -7.39
C THR A 73 -4.96 31.10 -6.02
N PRO A 74 -5.63 31.41 -4.90
CA PRO A 74 -5.14 31.04 -3.57
C PRO A 74 -4.83 29.54 -3.44
N LEU A 75 -5.59 28.68 -4.12
CA LEU A 75 -5.35 27.22 -4.16
C LEU A 75 -4.06 26.87 -4.92
N HIS A 76 -3.75 27.55 -6.03
CA HIS A 76 -2.46 27.40 -6.73
C HIS A 76 -1.31 27.77 -5.80
N LEU A 77 -1.39 28.93 -5.13
CA LEU A 77 -0.35 29.36 -4.21
C LEU A 77 -0.17 28.38 -3.04
N ALA A 78 -1.25 27.87 -2.44
CA ALA A 78 -1.17 26.87 -1.40
C ALA A 78 -0.45 25.60 -1.87
N THR A 79 -0.71 25.19 -3.12
CA THR A 79 -0.06 24.05 -3.78
C THR A 79 1.42 24.29 -4.03
N ILE A 80 1.78 25.45 -4.61
CA ILE A 80 3.17 25.85 -4.88
C ILE A 80 3.99 25.93 -3.58
N LEU A 81 3.39 26.48 -2.52
CA LEU A 81 4.02 26.59 -1.20
C LEU A 81 4.10 25.26 -0.46
N GLN A 82 3.36 24.25 -0.92
CA GLN A 82 3.31 22.90 -0.37
C GLN A 82 2.91 22.92 1.12
N ASP A 83 1.96 23.79 1.47
CA ASP A 83 1.45 23.91 2.85
C ASP A 83 0.20 23.04 3.01
N TYR A 84 0.41 21.79 3.42
CA TYR A 84 -0.63 20.77 3.52
C TYR A 84 -1.89 21.25 4.24
N GLU A 85 -1.74 21.93 5.38
CA GLU A 85 -2.87 22.34 6.20
C GLU A 85 -3.68 23.46 5.54
N ILE A 86 -3.02 24.45 4.93
CA ILE A 86 -3.71 25.52 4.19
C ILE A 86 -4.44 24.94 2.97
N LEU A 87 -3.81 23.98 2.30
CA LEU A 87 -4.36 23.33 1.13
C LEU A 87 -5.64 22.54 1.49
N LEU A 88 -5.60 21.79 2.59
CA LEU A 88 -6.80 21.12 3.12
C LEU A 88 -7.88 22.10 3.58
N LEU A 89 -7.51 23.22 4.22
CA LEU A 89 -8.46 24.25 4.62
C LEU A 89 -9.23 24.78 3.41
N LEU A 90 -8.53 25.12 2.32
CA LEU A 90 -9.15 25.59 1.08
C LEU A 90 -10.01 24.50 0.42
N LEU A 91 -9.53 23.25 0.34
CA LEU A 91 -10.27 22.15 -0.29
C LEU A 91 -11.49 21.66 0.52
N ASN A 92 -11.58 22.03 1.80
CA ASN A 92 -12.78 21.75 2.58
C ASN A 92 -13.92 22.73 2.31
N ASP A 93 -13.67 23.82 1.58
CA ASP A 93 -14.69 24.80 1.20
C ASP A 93 -15.14 24.56 -0.24
N THR A 94 -16.42 24.22 -0.41
CA THR A 94 -17.01 23.85 -1.72
C THR A 94 -17.04 24.99 -2.72
N ARG A 95 -16.82 26.25 -2.28
CA ARG A 95 -16.79 27.43 -3.14
C ARG A 95 -15.46 27.60 -3.86
N VAL A 96 -14.43 26.85 -3.47
CA VAL A 96 -13.10 26.90 -4.09
C VAL A 96 -13.10 26.16 -5.43
N GLN A 97 -12.75 26.85 -6.50
CA GLN A 97 -12.63 26.31 -7.84
C GLN A 97 -11.33 25.53 -7.99
N VAL A 98 -11.48 24.22 -8.20
CA VAL A 98 -10.36 23.27 -8.29
C VAL A 98 -9.77 23.12 -9.70
N ASN A 99 -10.51 23.55 -10.73
CA ASN A 99 -10.14 23.41 -12.15
C ASN A 99 -9.63 24.71 -12.79
N ALA A 100 -9.41 25.76 -12.02
CA ALA A 100 -8.82 26.98 -12.56
C ALA A 100 -7.40 26.69 -13.05
N THR A 101 -7.01 27.23 -14.20
CA THR A 101 -5.65 27.14 -14.75
C THR A 101 -4.92 28.46 -14.57
N ASN A 102 -3.65 28.43 -14.17
CA ASN A 102 -2.81 29.62 -14.16
C ASN A 102 -2.31 30.00 -15.57
N LYS A 103 -1.48 31.05 -15.68
CA LYS A 103 -0.94 31.50 -16.99
C LYS A 103 -0.05 30.48 -17.69
N ASN A 104 0.44 29.47 -16.96
CA ASN A 104 1.20 28.37 -17.53
C ASN A 104 0.29 27.22 -17.99
N GLY A 105 -1.04 27.38 -17.94
CA GLY A 105 -2.01 26.33 -18.26
C GLY A 105 -2.10 25.22 -17.22
N LEU A 106 -1.51 25.39 -16.03
CA LEU A 106 -1.47 24.36 -15.00
C LEU A 106 -2.63 24.52 -14.03
N THR A 107 -3.29 23.40 -13.71
CA THR A 107 -4.23 23.31 -12.59
C THR A 107 -3.50 23.07 -11.26
N PRO A 108 -4.15 23.27 -10.10
CA PRO A 108 -3.59 22.82 -8.81
C PRO A 108 -3.24 21.33 -8.80
N MET A 109 -4.03 20.49 -9.49
CA MET A 109 -3.77 19.04 -9.60
C MET A 109 -2.46 18.74 -10.34
N ASP A 110 -2.14 19.50 -11.39
CA ASP A 110 -0.88 19.34 -12.13
C ASP A 110 0.33 19.72 -11.29
N ILE A 111 0.19 20.80 -10.50
CA ILE A 111 1.28 21.29 -9.65
C ILE A 111 1.60 20.27 -8.54
N ILE A 112 0.60 19.61 -7.94
CA ILE A 112 0.79 18.60 -6.87
C ILE A 112 1.77 17.50 -7.28
N SER A 113 1.72 17.09 -8.55
CA SER A 113 2.60 16.02 -9.07
C SER A 113 4.07 16.40 -9.03
N SER A 114 4.38 17.70 -9.08
CA SER A 114 5.74 18.24 -9.03
C SER A 114 6.22 18.59 -7.61
N CYS A 115 5.34 18.52 -6.60
CA CYS A 115 5.66 18.84 -5.22
C CYS A 115 6.61 17.80 -4.60
N ASN A 116 7.65 18.26 -3.91
CA ASN A 116 8.68 17.42 -3.29
C ASN A 116 8.66 17.39 -1.76
N LYS A 117 8.03 18.38 -1.12
CA LYS A 117 7.88 18.51 0.34
C LYS A 117 6.65 17.81 0.90
N LEU A 118 5.61 17.63 0.08
CA LEU A 118 4.41 16.89 0.50
C LEU A 118 4.72 15.39 0.51
N GLU A 119 4.33 14.73 1.59
CA GLU A 119 4.41 13.28 1.69
C GLU A 119 3.43 12.60 0.73
N GLU A 120 3.72 11.36 0.34
CA GLU A 120 2.92 10.68 -0.69
C GLU A 120 1.46 10.46 -0.26
N TYR A 121 1.24 10.15 1.02
CA TYR A 121 -0.13 10.05 1.56
C TYR A 121 -0.88 11.38 1.49
N GLN A 122 -0.17 12.51 1.70
CA GLN A 122 -0.75 13.85 1.62
C GLN A 122 -1.16 14.17 0.19
N LYS A 123 -0.29 13.87 -0.78
CA LYS A 123 -0.61 14.04 -2.21
C LYS A 123 -1.83 13.23 -2.62
N LEU A 124 -1.89 11.96 -2.20
CA LEU A 124 -3.03 11.08 -2.48
C LEU A 124 -4.32 11.61 -1.85
N GLU A 125 -4.28 12.08 -0.60
CA GLU A 125 -5.45 12.67 0.06
C GLU A 125 -5.92 13.93 -0.67
N ILE A 126 -4.99 14.81 -1.05
CA ILE A 126 -5.30 16.04 -1.77
C ILE A 126 -5.90 15.73 -3.15
N VAL A 127 -5.29 14.82 -3.91
CA VAL A 127 -5.78 14.40 -5.23
C VAL A 127 -7.16 13.75 -5.12
N SER A 128 -7.39 12.92 -4.10
CA SER A 128 -8.70 12.34 -3.82
C SER A 128 -9.75 13.42 -3.57
N LYS A 129 -9.42 14.44 -2.76
CA LYS A 129 -10.32 15.58 -2.51
C LYS A 129 -10.60 16.40 -3.76
N LEU A 130 -9.57 16.76 -4.53
CA LEU A 130 -9.73 17.46 -5.80
C LEU A 130 -10.65 16.68 -6.74
N THR A 131 -10.44 15.37 -6.88
CA THR A 131 -11.27 14.49 -7.71
C THR A 131 -12.72 14.46 -7.22
N SER A 132 -12.92 14.39 -5.89
CA SER A 132 -14.26 14.42 -5.29
C SER A 132 -15.01 15.74 -5.52
N LEU A 133 -14.27 16.84 -5.69
CA LEU A 133 -14.80 18.16 -6.03
C LEU A 133 -14.98 18.36 -7.55
N GLY A 134 -14.83 17.29 -8.34
CA GLY A 134 -15.00 17.33 -9.80
C GLY A 134 -13.77 17.82 -10.55
N ALA A 135 -12.58 17.75 -9.93
CA ALA A 135 -11.35 17.98 -10.68
C ALA A 135 -11.05 16.81 -11.62
N SER A 136 -10.85 17.12 -12.90
CA SER A 136 -10.35 16.18 -13.90
C SER A 136 -8.91 16.53 -14.26
N PRO A 137 -8.03 15.54 -14.49
CA PRO A 137 -6.76 15.81 -15.17
C PRO A 137 -7.09 16.34 -16.57
N ASP A 138 -6.74 17.61 -16.84
CA ASP A 138 -7.09 18.25 -18.11
C ASP A 138 -6.19 17.76 -19.25
N ASP A 139 -6.79 17.70 -20.44
CA ASP A 139 -6.23 17.19 -21.69
C ASP A 139 -5.39 18.28 -22.38
N GLN A 140 -4.12 18.45 -22.01
CA GLN A 140 -3.17 19.16 -22.87
C GLN A 140 -2.04 18.23 -23.33
N GLU A 141 -2.27 17.67 -24.52
CA GLU A 141 -1.29 16.97 -25.35
C GLU A 141 -0.37 18.00 -26.02
N ASP A 142 0.93 17.95 -25.68
CA ASP A 142 1.96 18.33 -26.64
C ASP A 142 2.03 17.25 -27.72
N ASP A 143 1.67 17.63 -28.94
CA ASP A 143 1.76 16.85 -30.18
C ASP A 143 3.13 16.17 -30.34
N LYS A 144 3.15 14.82 -30.26
CA LYS A 144 3.86 13.91 -31.20
C LYS A 144 3.66 12.43 -30.87
N LYS A 145 2.84 11.78 -31.72
CA LYS A 145 2.83 10.36 -32.14
C LYS A 145 2.92 9.27 -31.04
N SER A 146 1.82 8.56 -30.80
CA SER A 146 1.67 7.11 -31.10
C SER A 146 0.51 6.47 -30.31
N ASN A 147 -0.42 5.88 -31.06
CA ASN A 147 -1.38 4.83 -30.75
C ASN A 147 -2.34 4.99 -29.54
N GLY A 148 -3.63 4.88 -29.88
CA GLY A 148 -4.76 4.94 -28.96
C GLY A 148 -4.66 3.97 -27.79
N GLN A 149 -4.28 4.52 -26.64
CA GLN A 149 -4.48 3.88 -25.35
C GLN A 149 -5.49 4.71 -24.56
N GLN A 150 -6.50 3.98 -24.06
CA GLN A 150 -7.65 4.47 -23.31
C GLN A 150 -7.24 5.49 -22.21
N PRO A 151 -8.06 6.52 -21.94
CA PRO A 151 -7.82 7.51 -20.88
C PRO A 151 -7.55 6.87 -19.51
N LEU A 152 -8.14 5.70 -19.25
CA LEU A 152 -7.89 4.89 -18.06
C LEU A 152 -6.41 4.49 -17.90
N MET A 153 -5.67 4.23 -18.99
CA MET A 153 -4.24 3.87 -18.93
C MET A 153 -3.34 5.08 -18.66
N LYS A 154 -3.73 6.27 -19.10
CA LYS A 154 -3.04 7.53 -18.75
C LYS A 154 -3.34 7.92 -17.30
N PHE A 155 -4.59 7.79 -16.85
CA PHE A 155 -4.98 7.93 -15.44
C PHE A 155 -4.28 6.90 -14.56
N LEU A 156 -4.19 5.63 -14.98
CA LEU A 156 -3.38 4.62 -14.30
C LEU A 156 -1.92 5.06 -14.24
N LYS A 157 -1.32 5.55 -15.34
CA LYS A 157 0.07 6.04 -15.32
C LYS A 157 0.27 7.24 -14.41
N PHE A 158 -0.72 8.13 -14.28
CA PHE A 158 -0.69 9.27 -13.36
C PHE A 158 -0.83 8.83 -11.89
N VAL A 159 -1.82 7.97 -11.59
CA VAL A 159 -2.06 7.37 -10.26
C VAL A 159 -0.92 6.42 -9.85
N LEU A 160 -0.27 5.77 -10.81
CA LEU A 160 0.88 4.89 -10.58
C LEU A 160 2.23 5.64 -10.63
N LYS A 161 2.27 6.88 -11.12
CA LYS A 161 3.46 7.75 -11.08
C LYS A 161 3.99 7.96 -9.65
N PRO A 162 3.15 8.22 -8.62
CA PRO A 162 3.63 8.32 -7.24
C PRO A 162 4.16 6.99 -6.67
N TYR A 163 3.66 5.85 -7.16
CA TYR A 163 4.21 4.54 -6.79
C TYR A 163 5.65 4.31 -7.32
N SER A 164 6.06 5.06 -8.34
CA SER A 164 7.43 5.00 -8.89
C SER A 164 8.46 5.84 -8.13
N ASN A 165 8.02 6.76 -7.24
CA ASN A 165 8.86 7.83 -6.69
C ASN A 165 8.83 7.98 -5.15
N ILE A 166 8.27 7.00 -4.43
CA ILE A 166 8.83 6.63 -3.11
C ILE A 166 10.32 6.35 -3.35
N ASN A 167 11.20 6.43 -2.36
CA ASN A 167 12.48 5.71 -2.44
C ASN A 167 12.16 4.22 -2.59
N HIS A 168 11.76 3.81 -3.79
CA HIS A 168 11.38 2.47 -4.15
C HIS A 168 12.63 1.61 -3.94
N GLY A 169 13.82 2.20 -4.09
CA GLY A 169 15.07 1.62 -3.61
C GLY A 169 15.07 1.28 -2.12
N PHE A 170 14.63 2.16 -1.22
CA PHE A 170 14.61 1.88 0.23
C PHE A 170 13.55 0.83 0.61
N LEU A 171 12.29 1.01 0.20
CA LEU A 171 11.23 0.06 0.51
C LEU A 171 11.44 -1.30 -0.17
N LEU A 172 11.90 -1.31 -1.44
CA LEU A 172 12.27 -2.55 -2.13
C LEU A 172 13.45 -3.19 -1.41
N LYS A 173 14.48 -2.42 -1.03
CA LYS A 173 15.63 -2.96 -0.29
C LYS A 173 15.18 -3.60 1.03
N THR A 174 14.37 -2.92 1.83
CA THR A 174 13.80 -3.46 3.08
C THR A 174 12.96 -4.71 2.83
N ALA A 175 12.06 -4.69 1.84
CA ALA A 175 11.25 -5.86 1.50
C ALA A 175 12.12 -7.04 1.07
N THR A 176 13.23 -6.76 0.39
CA THR A 176 14.11 -7.79 -0.15
C THR A 176 15.07 -8.34 0.90
N ASP A 177 15.46 -7.52 1.87
CA ASP A 177 16.19 -7.97 3.05
C ASP A 177 15.36 -9.00 3.82
N ILE A 178 14.04 -8.76 3.96
CA ILE A 178 13.09 -9.72 4.56
C ILE A 178 12.99 -11.00 3.71
N ASP A 179 12.83 -10.88 2.38
CA ASP A 179 12.74 -12.02 1.47
C ASP A 179 13.99 -12.92 1.53
N MET A 180 15.18 -12.31 1.64
CA MET A 180 16.45 -13.03 1.76
C MET A 180 16.55 -13.79 3.08
N VAL A 181 16.15 -13.15 4.20
CA VAL A 181 16.11 -13.80 5.52
C VAL A 181 15.13 -14.98 5.50
N LEU A 182 13.95 -14.82 4.91
CA LEU A 182 12.95 -15.88 4.80
C LEU A 182 13.45 -17.06 3.96
N ALA A 183 14.03 -16.78 2.79
CA ALA A 183 14.62 -17.82 1.94
C ALA A 183 15.74 -18.58 2.67
N THR A 184 16.59 -17.86 3.41
CA THR A 184 17.66 -18.46 4.21
C THR A 184 17.10 -19.35 5.32
N LEU A 185 16.05 -18.92 6.01
CA LEU A 185 15.39 -19.73 7.04
C LEU A 185 14.77 -21.01 6.47
N ILE A 186 14.12 -20.93 5.31
CA ILE A 186 13.57 -22.12 4.65
C ILE A 186 14.71 -23.06 4.24
N ALA A 187 15.78 -22.54 3.63
CA ALA A 187 16.93 -23.32 3.23
C ALA A 187 17.63 -24.00 4.41
N THR A 188 17.75 -23.34 5.57
CA THR A 188 18.36 -23.94 6.77
C THR A 188 17.48 -25.02 7.40
N VAL A 189 16.17 -24.80 7.48
CA VAL A 189 15.21 -25.78 8.03
C VAL A 189 15.15 -27.02 7.14
N THR A 190 15.04 -26.85 5.83
CA THR A 190 15.03 -27.97 4.86
C THR A 190 16.38 -28.69 4.81
N PHE A 191 17.50 -27.98 4.91
CA PHE A 191 18.82 -28.63 5.03
C PHE A 191 18.94 -29.49 6.29
N ALA A 192 18.38 -29.06 7.43
CA ALA A 192 18.41 -29.84 8.66
C ALA A 192 17.67 -31.19 8.54
N VAL A 193 16.62 -31.25 7.72
CA VAL A 193 15.84 -32.47 7.44
C VAL A 193 16.69 -33.56 6.79
N ALA A 194 17.73 -33.18 6.03
CA ALA A 194 18.60 -34.15 5.35
C ALA A 194 19.27 -35.16 6.30
N TYR A 195 19.47 -34.79 7.57
CA TYR A 195 20.04 -35.67 8.60
C TYR A 195 19.11 -35.86 9.82
N GLN A 196 18.01 -35.10 9.94
CA GLN A 196 16.99 -35.26 10.98
C GLN A 196 15.65 -35.68 10.38
N VAL A 197 15.60 -36.89 9.82
CA VAL A 197 14.36 -37.42 9.24
C VAL A 197 13.37 -37.86 10.32
N PRO A 198 12.08 -37.54 10.16
CA PRO A 198 11.05 -37.99 11.10
C PRO A 198 10.91 -39.53 11.06
N GLY A 199 10.90 -40.15 12.24
CA GLY A 199 10.88 -41.61 12.41
C GLY A 199 12.24 -42.27 12.59
N GLY A 200 13.35 -41.52 12.49
CA GLY A 200 14.70 -42.00 12.80
C GLY A 200 15.28 -43.01 11.80
N TYR A 201 16.40 -43.60 12.19
CA TYR A 201 17.20 -44.53 11.36
C TYR A 201 17.11 -45.96 11.87
N GLN A 202 17.26 -46.92 10.96
CA GLN A 202 17.42 -48.32 11.33
C GLN A 202 18.70 -48.52 12.16
N THR A 203 18.56 -49.20 13.30
CA THR A 203 19.68 -49.60 14.15
C THR A 203 20.35 -50.87 13.61
N SER A 204 21.59 -51.08 14.02
CA SER A 204 22.66 -51.94 13.44
C SER A 204 22.38 -53.45 13.26
N SER A 205 21.15 -53.93 13.44
CA SER A 205 20.77 -55.34 13.26
C SER A 205 20.19 -55.67 11.88
N ASP A 206 20.01 -54.68 10.99
CA ASP A 206 19.47 -54.86 9.63
C ASP A 206 20.55 -54.69 8.53
N PRO A 207 20.37 -55.31 7.33
CA PRO A 207 21.40 -55.40 6.29
C PRO A 207 21.80 -54.06 5.62
N LYS A 208 21.19 -52.93 5.99
CA LYS A 208 21.48 -51.59 5.43
C LYS A 208 21.45 -50.52 6.54
N PRO A 209 22.53 -50.35 7.31
CA PRO A 209 22.59 -49.33 8.37
C PRO A 209 22.49 -47.92 7.79
N GLY A 210 21.74 -47.04 8.47
CA GLY A 210 21.56 -45.63 8.06
C GLY A 210 20.37 -45.36 7.14
N GLU A 211 19.54 -46.36 6.82
CA GLU A 211 18.30 -46.12 6.09
C GLU A 211 17.19 -45.55 7.01
N PRO A 212 16.38 -44.59 6.53
CA PRO A 212 15.21 -44.11 7.28
C PRO A 212 14.21 -45.25 7.53
N LEU A 213 13.73 -45.39 8.77
CA LEU A 213 12.82 -46.46 9.18
C LEU A 213 11.53 -46.48 8.34
N LEU A 214 11.06 -45.30 7.94
CA LEU A 214 9.76 -45.11 7.28
C LEU A 214 9.86 -44.95 5.76
N ARG A 215 11.00 -45.33 5.14
CA ARG A 215 11.28 -45.15 3.71
C ARG A 215 10.17 -45.64 2.77
N LYS A 216 9.49 -46.74 3.11
CA LYS A 216 8.47 -47.36 2.24
C LYS A 216 7.13 -46.61 2.27
N GLN A 217 6.91 -45.71 3.23
CA GLN A 217 5.64 -45.01 3.34
C GLN A 217 5.50 -43.92 2.27
N LEU A 218 4.30 -43.79 1.73
CA LEU A 218 4.00 -42.81 0.69
C LEU A 218 4.22 -41.37 1.19
N PHE A 219 3.80 -41.08 2.42
CA PHE A 219 3.98 -39.78 3.06
C PHE A 219 5.45 -39.42 3.27
N PHE A 220 6.32 -40.40 3.55
CA PHE A 220 7.76 -40.18 3.65
C PHE A 220 8.36 -39.76 2.30
N LYS A 221 7.96 -40.39 1.19
CA LYS A 221 8.41 -39.99 -0.16
C LYS A 221 7.93 -38.59 -0.52
N SER A 222 6.65 -38.29 -0.25
CA SER A 222 6.07 -36.95 -0.46
C SER A 222 6.84 -35.89 0.31
N PHE A 223 7.10 -36.14 1.59
CA PHE A 223 7.87 -35.27 2.48
C PHE A 223 9.24 -34.93 1.88
N ILE A 224 10.07 -35.94 1.58
CA ILE A 224 11.43 -35.72 1.07
C ILE A 224 11.43 -34.98 -0.28
N ILE A 225 10.49 -35.29 -1.18
CA ILE A 225 10.40 -34.59 -2.48
C ILE A 225 10.01 -33.13 -2.27
N SER A 226 8.99 -32.85 -1.46
CA SER A 226 8.54 -31.48 -1.19
C SER A 226 9.60 -30.64 -0.47
N ASP A 227 10.35 -31.25 0.46
CA ASP A 227 11.44 -30.61 1.20
C ASP A 227 12.61 -30.26 0.27
N ALA A 228 13.02 -31.18 -0.62
CA ALA A 228 14.04 -30.92 -1.62
C ALA A 228 13.64 -29.81 -2.61
N VAL A 229 12.36 -29.76 -3.02
CA VAL A 229 11.82 -28.67 -3.85
C VAL A 229 11.86 -27.34 -3.10
N ALA A 230 11.48 -27.32 -1.83
CA ALA A 230 11.54 -26.12 -0.99
C ALA A 230 12.99 -25.60 -0.86
N PHE A 231 13.96 -26.49 -0.62
CA PHE A 231 15.39 -26.16 -0.56
C PHE A 231 15.93 -25.61 -1.90
N GLY A 232 15.60 -26.26 -3.02
CA GLY A 232 16.07 -25.82 -4.34
C GLY A 232 15.53 -24.45 -4.74
N LEU A 233 14.24 -24.20 -4.50
CA LEU A 233 13.59 -22.93 -4.83
C LEU A 233 14.03 -21.79 -3.91
N SER A 234 14.26 -22.05 -2.61
CA SER A 234 14.79 -21.06 -1.67
C SER A 234 16.25 -20.70 -1.99
N SER A 235 17.10 -21.70 -2.30
CA SER A 235 18.47 -21.47 -2.76
C SER A 235 18.52 -20.67 -4.07
N SER A 236 17.62 -20.96 -5.01
CA SER A 236 17.48 -20.20 -6.26
C SER A 236 17.05 -18.75 -6.00
N THR A 237 16.21 -18.50 -5.00
CA THR A 237 15.81 -17.14 -4.60
C THR A 237 17.01 -16.34 -4.10
N ILE A 238 17.83 -16.92 -3.21
CA ILE A 238 19.05 -16.28 -2.70
C ILE A 238 20.01 -15.96 -3.85
N PHE A 239 20.20 -16.90 -4.77
CA PHE A 239 21.07 -16.71 -5.93
C PHE A 239 20.57 -15.61 -6.87
N LEU A 240 19.26 -15.59 -7.19
CA LEU A 240 18.67 -14.54 -8.03
C LEU A 240 18.80 -13.16 -7.40
N GLN A 241 18.69 -13.07 -6.07
CA GLN A 241 18.82 -11.81 -5.35
C GLN A 241 20.27 -11.33 -5.26
N PHE A 242 21.23 -12.26 -5.15
CA PHE A 242 22.65 -11.98 -5.32
C PHE A 242 22.93 -11.42 -6.72
N LEU A 243 22.43 -12.08 -7.78
CA LEU A 243 22.57 -11.61 -9.17
C LEU A 243 21.92 -10.22 -9.38
N ALA A 244 20.79 -9.96 -8.74
CA ALA A 244 20.13 -8.66 -8.79
C ALA A 244 20.98 -7.55 -8.15
N THR A 245 21.74 -7.88 -7.11
CA THR A 245 22.65 -6.95 -6.42
C THR A 245 23.90 -6.64 -7.26
N VAL A 246 24.43 -7.63 -7.98
CA VAL A 246 25.62 -7.49 -8.84
C VAL A 246 25.29 -6.77 -10.16
N THR A 247 24.03 -6.81 -10.61
CA THR A 247 23.65 -6.25 -11.92
C THR A 247 23.47 -4.72 -11.87
N THR A 248 24.31 -4.00 -12.62
CA THR A 248 24.25 -2.52 -12.70
C THR A 248 23.07 -1.99 -13.53
N LYS A 249 22.49 -2.82 -14.42
CA LYS A 249 21.36 -2.42 -15.28
C LYS A 249 20.03 -2.53 -14.52
N ARG A 250 19.33 -1.39 -14.34
CA ARG A 250 18.05 -1.31 -13.61
C ARG A 250 16.98 -2.28 -14.14
N ASP A 251 16.81 -2.38 -15.46
CA ASP A 251 15.75 -3.22 -16.03
C ASP A 251 15.95 -4.70 -15.71
N LYS A 252 17.19 -5.18 -15.78
CA LYS A 252 17.54 -6.56 -15.44
C LYS A 252 17.41 -6.83 -13.95
N CYS A 253 17.80 -5.88 -13.10
CA CYS A 253 17.62 -5.96 -11.65
C CYS A 253 16.14 -6.19 -11.30
N VAL A 254 15.22 -5.37 -11.85
CA VAL A 254 13.78 -5.51 -11.60
C VAL A 254 13.25 -6.88 -12.02
N ILE A 255 13.71 -7.42 -13.16
CA ILE A 255 13.32 -8.77 -13.61
C ILE A 255 13.78 -9.83 -12.60
N PHE A 256 15.06 -9.80 -12.19
CA PHE A 256 15.57 -10.77 -11.20
C PHE A 256 14.82 -10.69 -9.87
N MET A 257 14.51 -9.49 -9.39
CA MET A 257 13.76 -9.31 -8.14
C MET A 257 12.32 -9.84 -8.24
N LYS A 258 11.66 -9.65 -9.39
CA LYS A 258 10.33 -10.22 -9.64
C LYS A 258 10.38 -11.74 -9.67
N THR A 259 11.36 -12.31 -10.38
CA THR A 259 11.54 -13.76 -10.47
C THR A 259 11.83 -14.36 -9.10
N ALA A 260 12.70 -13.73 -8.29
CA ALA A 260 13.05 -14.18 -6.95
C ALA A 260 11.82 -14.32 -6.03
N LYS A 261 10.93 -13.31 -6.04
CA LYS A 261 9.68 -13.34 -5.26
C LYS A 261 8.75 -14.48 -5.67
N VAL A 262 8.67 -14.77 -6.96
CA VAL A 262 7.85 -15.89 -7.48
C VAL A 262 8.42 -17.23 -7.02
N THR A 263 9.73 -17.44 -7.13
CA THR A 263 10.38 -18.67 -6.62
C THR A 263 10.21 -18.84 -5.11
N LEU A 264 10.32 -17.75 -4.33
CA LEU A 264 10.13 -17.79 -2.88
C LEU A 264 8.70 -18.19 -2.51
N PHE A 265 7.70 -17.67 -3.23
CA PHE A 265 6.31 -18.05 -3.02
C PHE A 265 6.09 -19.56 -3.18
N TYR A 266 6.61 -20.15 -4.26
CA TYR A 266 6.51 -21.59 -4.47
C TYR A 266 7.31 -22.41 -3.44
N SER A 267 8.44 -21.89 -2.96
CA SER A 267 9.21 -22.52 -1.89
C SER A 267 8.42 -22.62 -0.58
N ILE A 268 7.69 -21.56 -0.21
CA ILE A 268 6.83 -21.55 0.99
C ILE A 268 5.72 -22.61 0.87
N TRP A 269 5.07 -22.73 -0.28
CA TRP A 269 4.04 -23.75 -0.50
C TRP A 269 4.60 -25.17 -0.42
N ALA A 270 5.76 -25.42 -1.01
CA ALA A 270 6.44 -26.70 -0.91
C ALA A 270 6.79 -27.04 0.56
N MET A 271 7.23 -26.04 1.33
CA MET A 271 7.52 -26.21 2.76
C MET A 271 6.27 -26.56 3.58
N VAL A 272 5.11 -25.95 3.28
CA VAL A 272 3.84 -26.29 3.97
C VAL A 272 3.43 -27.74 3.66
N VAL A 273 3.60 -28.19 2.41
CA VAL A 273 3.33 -29.59 2.02
C VAL A 273 4.28 -30.56 2.72
N ALA A 274 5.56 -30.20 2.85
CA ALA A 274 6.54 -30.99 3.59
C ALA A 274 6.12 -31.11 5.07
N PHE A 275 5.79 -29.99 5.70
CA PHE A 275 5.36 -29.98 7.10
C PHE A 275 4.09 -30.82 7.32
N ALA A 276 3.08 -30.69 6.46
CA ALA A 276 1.88 -31.52 6.53
C ALA A 276 2.22 -33.01 6.39
N SER A 277 3.04 -33.37 5.41
CA SER A 277 3.49 -34.76 5.18
C SER A 277 4.25 -35.33 6.39
N ALA A 278 5.07 -34.51 7.05
CA ALA A 278 5.80 -34.89 8.26
C ALA A 278 4.86 -35.15 9.45
N ILE A 279 3.83 -34.32 9.64
CA ILE A 279 2.81 -34.54 10.69
C ILE A 279 2.11 -35.89 10.49
N TYR A 280 1.70 -36.21 9.26
CA TYR A 280 1.09 -37.51 8.94
C TYR A 280 2.02 -38.69 9.25
N LEU A 281 3.32 -38.50 9.06
CA LEU A 281 4.31 -39.53 9.34
C LEU A 281 4.46 -39.78 10.85
N VAL A 282 4.47 -38.71 11.66
CA VAL A 282 4.65 -38.79 13.12
C VAL A 282 3.39 -39.29 13.82
N LEU A 283 2.21 -38.84 13.41
CA LEU A 283 0.93 -39.14 14.08
C LEU A 283 0.21 -40.39 13.55
N LYS A 284 0.98 -41.39 13.10
CA LYS A 284 0.49 -42.63 12.48
C LYS A 284 -0.62 -43.35 13.27
N SER A 285 -0.68 -43.17 14.59
CA SER A 285 -1.65 -43.81 15.48
C SER A 285 -3.08 -43.26 15.39
N SER A 286 -3.28 -42.03 14.89
CA SER A 286 -4.62 -41.43 14.75
C SER A 286 -4.71 -40.55 13.51
N ASN A 287 -5.32 -41.11 12.46
CA ASN A 287 -5.55 -40.41 11.20
C ASN A 287 -6.40 -39.14 11.37
N ALA A 288 -7.26 -39.08 12.39
CA ALA A 288 -8.10 -37.93 12.70
C ALA A 288 -7.28 -36.74 13.23
N ILE A 289 -6.32 -36.98 14.14
CA ILE A 289 -5.48 -35.89 14.69
C ILE A 289 -4.54 -35.35 13.61
N ALA A 290 -3.96 -36.24 12.79
CA ALA A 290 -3.08 -35.85 11.69
C ALA A 290 -3.80 -35.01 10.63
N THR A 291 -5.02 -35.40 10.25
CA THR A 291 -5.85 -34.64 9.29
C THR A 291 -6.23 -33.27 9.84
N VAL A 292 -6.66 -33.17 11.10
CA VAL A 292 -6.98 -31.88 11.72
C VAL A 292 -5.76 -30.97 11.78
N ALA A 293 -4.60 -31.48 12.19
CA ALA A 293 -3.36 -30.68 12.27
C ALA A 293 -2.90 -30.18 10.88
N ALA A 294 -2.99 -31.02 9.84
CA ALA A 294 -2.67 -30.62 8.47
C ALA A 294 -3.65 -29.55 7.94
N CYS A 295 -4.95 -29.71 8.19
CA CYS A 295 -5.97 -28.73 7.81
C CYS A 295 -5.76 -27.38 8.52
N VAL A 296 -5.41 -27.37 9.80
CA VAL A 296 -5.11 -26.14 10.54
C VAL A 296 -3.91 -25.42 9.93
N CYS A 297 -2.84 -26.14 9.61
CA CYS A 297 -1.66 -25.54 8.97
C CYS A 297 -2.01 -24.94 7.61
N PHE A 298 -2.77 -25.67 6.79
CA PHE A 298 -3.22 -25.19 5.49
C PHE A 298 -4.11 -23.94 5.62
N VAL A 299 -5.08 -23.94 6.53
CA VAL A 299 -5.99 -22.80 6.76
C VAL A 299 -5.23 -21.58 7.28
N CYS A 300 -4.28 -21.76 8.21
CA CYS A 300 -3.46 -20.66 8.72
C CYS A 300 -2.60 -19.98 7.64
N PHE A 301 -2.17 -20.73 6.61
CA PHE A 301 -1.42 -20.18 5.48
C PHE A 301 -2.33 -19.60 4.39
N VAL A 302 -3.47 -20.25 4.11
CA VAL A 302 -4.39 -19.85 3.04
C VAL A 302 -5.27 -18.68 3.45
N ALA A 303 -5.71 -18.60 4.71
CA ALA A 303 -6.61 -17.55 5.17
C ALA A 303 -6.02 -16.13 5.01
N PRO A 304 -4.75 -15.85 5.36
CA PRO A 304 -4.15 -14.53 5.13
C PRO A 304 -3.96 -14.21 3.64
N VAL A 305 -3.63 -15.21 2.82
CA VAL A 305 -3.47 -15.03 1.36
C VAL A 305 -4.82 -14.74 0.71
N CYS A 306 -5.85 -15.49 1.08
CA CYS A 306 -7.23 -15.25 0.64
C CYS A 306 -7.77 -13.93 1.19
N PHE A 307 -7.45 -13.55 2.42
CA PHE A 307 -7.85 -12.26 3.00
C PHE A 307 -7.19 -11.08 2.28
N ASN A 308 -5.89 -11.19 1.96
CA ASN A 308 -5.17 -10.17 1.18
C ASN A 308 -5.69 -10.11 -0.26
N TRP A 309 -5.94 -11.27 -0.88
CA TRP A 309 -6.59 -11.36 -2.18
C TRP A 309 -8.00 -10.74 -2.13
N MET A 310 -8.78 -11.01 -1.09
CA MET A 310 -10.08 -10.38 -0.86
C MET A 310 -9.94 -8.87 -0.72
N ILE A 311 -9.05 -8.34 0.12
CA ILE A 311 -8.82 -6.88 0.25
C ILE A 311 -8.47 -6.25 -1.12
N ARG A 312 -7.66 -6.95 -1.92
CA ARG A 312 -7.19 -6.46 -3.21
C ARG A 312 -8.24 -6.52 -4.32
N TYR A 313 -9.24 -7.39 -4.21
CA TYR A 313 -10.34 -7.54 -5.17
C TYR A 313 -11.71 -7.07 -4.62
N SER A 314 -11.80 -6.70 -3.34
CA SER A 314 -12.98 -6.20 -2.63
C SER A 314 -13.27 -4.72 -2.94
N PHE A 315 -13.22 -4.36 -4.22
CA PHE A 315 -14.07 -3.30 -4.75
C PHE A 315 -15.26 -3.85 -5.55
N TYR A 316 -15.43 -5.19 -5.61
CA TYR A 316 -16.51 -5.80 -6.42
C TYR A 316 -17.34 -6.92 -5.78
N ILE A 317 -17.18 -7.27 -4.49
CA ILE A 317 -18.00 -8.34 -3.89
C ILE A 317 -18.56 -7.94 -2.52
N HIS A 318 -19.89 -8.07 -2.40
CA HIS A 318 -20.74 -7.66 -1.27
C HIS A 318 -20.34 -8.29 0.09
N PRO A 319 -20.66 -7.66 1.25
CA PRO A 319 -20.27 -8.09 2.61
C PRO A 319 -20.77 -9.46 3.09
N PHE A 320 -21.51 -10.19 2.26
CA PHE A 320 -22.14 -11.46 2.61
C PHE A 320 -21.13 -12.63 2.67
N LEU A 321 -20.05 -12.59 1.87
CA LEU A 321 -19.07 -13.68 1.84
C LEU A 321 -18.18 -13.71 3.10
N VAL A 322 -17.86 -12.54 3.66
CA VAL A 322 -17.04 -12.39 4.87
C VAL A 322 -17.80 -12.93 6.09
N THR A 323 -19.11 -12.75 6.13
CA THR A 323 -19.96 -13.33 7.18
C THR A 323 -20.10 -14.85 7.03
N VAL A 324 -20.19 -15.38 5.80
CA VAL A 324 -20.26 -16.83 5.56
C VAL A 324 -18.96 -17.55 5.95
N VAL A 325 -17.78 -17.00 5.62
CA VAL A 325 -16.50 -17.62 6.01
C VAL A 325 -16.25 -17.52 7.52
N GLY A 326 -16.58 -16.38 8.14
CA GLY A 326 -16.50 -16.22 9.60
C GLY A 326 -17.47 -17.14 10.35
N THR A 327 -18.68 -17.33 9.84
CA THR A 327 -19.66 -18.26 10.45
C THR A 327 -19.27 -19.71 10.24
N VAL A 328 -18.71 -20.12 9.11
CA VAL A 328 -18.22 -21.50 8.91
C VAL A 328 -17.08 -21.85 9.88
N VAL A 329 -16.13 -20.94 10.13
CA VAL A 329 -15.03 -21.17 11.10
C VAL A 329 -15.55 -21.25 12.54
N VAL A 330 -16.47 -20.37 12.93
CA VAL A 330 -17.00 -20.32 14.31
C VAL A 330 -18.03 -21.42 14.58
N PHE A 331 -18.87 -21.78 13.61
CA PHE A 331 -19.98 -22.72 13.82
C PHE A 331 -19.70 -24.15 13.36
N ILE A 332 -18.65 -24.41 12.57
CA ILE A 332 -18.30 -25.79 12.17
C ILE A 332 -17.04 -26.27 12.88
N VAL A 333 -15.96 -25.48 12.90
CA VAL A 333 -14.66 -25.92 13.44
C VAL A 333 -14.67 -25.98 14.97
N PHE A 334 -15.23 -24.97 15.64
CA PHE A 334 -15.28 -24.93 17.10
C PHE A 334 -16.18 -26.02 17.73
N PRO A 335 -17.39 -26.31 17.19
CA PRO A 335 -18.22 -27.40 17.69
C PRO A 335 -17.65 -28.78 17.39
N LEU A 336 -16.99 -29.00 16.23
CA LEU A 336 -16.29 -30.25 15.96
C LEU A 336 -15.13 -30.47 16.95
N LEU A 337 -14.35 -29.43 17.24
CA LEU A 337 -13.25 -29.50 18.21
C LEU A 337 -13.78 -29.84 19.62
N LYS A 338 -14.91 -29.23 20.02
CA LYS A 338 -15.57 -29.50 21.29
C LYS A 338 -16.19 -30.91 21.36
N TYR A 339 -16.75 -31.40 20.26
CA TYR A 339 -17.32 -32.74 20.14
C TYR A 339 -16.26 -33.85 20.20
N VAL A 340 -15.13 -33.65 19.52
CA VAL A 340 -13.99 -34.58 19.54
C VAL A 340 -13.33 -34.64 20.94
N LEU A 341 -13.26 -33.51 21.64
CA LEU A 341 -12.78 -33.47 23.03
C LEU A 341 -13.78 -34.08 24.04
N ALA A 342 -15.08 -34.09 23.74
CA ALA A 342 -16.13 -34.58 24.63
C ALA A 342 -16.38 -36.09 24.55
N HIS A 343 -15.94 -36.78 23.49
CA HIS A 343 -16.18 -38.22 23.29
C HIS A 343 -14.87 -39.03 23.08
N PRO A 344 -14.09 -39.26 24.16
CA PRO A 344 -12.84 -40.03 24.09
C PRO A 344 -13.03 -41.53 23.77
N ARG A 345 -14.26 -42.04 23.70
CA ARG A 345 -14.54 -43.46 23.37
C ARG A 345 -14.62 -43.77 21.88
N LEU A 346 -14.58 -42.75 21.01
CA LEU A 346 -14.37 -42.92 19.56
C LEU A 346 -12.86 -42.91 19.18
N VAL A 347 -11.97 -42.93 20.19
CA VAL A 347 -10.51 -42.79 20.08
C VAL A 347 -9.78 -44.11 20.37
N MET A 348 -10.46 -45.25 20.27
CA MET A 348 -9.82 -46.58 20.34
C MET A 348 -9.75 -47.23 18.97
#